data_AF-A0A7W1ATK6-F1
#
_entry.id   AF-A0A7W1ATK6-F1
#
_cell.length_a   1.000
_cell.length_b   1.000
_cell.length_c   1.000
_cell.angle_alpha   90.00
_cell.angle_beta   90.00
_cell.angle_gamma   90.00
#
_symmetry.space_group_name_H-M   'P 1'
#
loop_
_entity.id
_entity.type
_entity.pdbx_description
1 polymer ?
#
loop_
_entity_poly.entity_id
_entity_poly.type
_entity_poly.pdbx_seq_one_letter_code
_entity_poly.pdbx_strand_id
1 'polypeptide(L)' 'GMPDEDGYSLIAKVRALGKERGGKVPAAAALTAYVGEKDRIRVLQSGFQIHVPKPISPSELIAVVANLAGRTE' A
#
# COMPACT_ATOMS: atom_id res chain seq x y z
N GLY A 1 -8.30 -9.16 9.05
CA GLY A 1 -8.22 -9.11 7.57
C GLY A 1 -9.47 -8.45 7.05
N MET A 2 -9.52 -8.15 5.75
CA MET A 2 -10.76 -7.74 5.10
C MET A 2 -11.58 -9.02 4.80
N PRO A 3 -12.88 -9.08 5.18
CA PRO A 3 -13.65 -10.33 5.20
C PRO A 3 -14.08 -10.83 3.81
N ASP A 4 -14.39 -9.92 2.87
CA ASP A 4 -14.98 -10.28 1.58
C ASP A 4 -13.99 -10.19 0.40
N GLU A 5 -12.96 -9.35 0.52
CA GLU A 5 -11.96 -9.09 -0.50
C GLU A 5 -10.60 -8.87 0.16
N ASP A 6 -9.50 -9.30 -0.47
CA ASP A 6 -8.15 -9.01 0.02
C ASP A 6 -7.59 -7.67 -0.52
N GLY A 7 -6.54 -7.15 0.12
CA GLY A 7 -5.95 -5.87 -0.26
C GLY A 7 -5.40 -5.86 -1.68
N TYR A 8 -4.99 -7.03 -2.19
CA TYR A 8 -4.42 -7.19 -3.52
C TYR A 8 -5.48 -7.06 -4.62
N SER A 9 -6.64 -7.68 -4.43
CA SER A 9 -7.77 -7.62 -5.36
C SER A 9 -8.36 -6.21 -5.38
N LEU A 10 -8.47 -5.59 -4.21
CA LEU A 10 -8.92 -4.20 -4.10
C LEU A 10 -8.01 -3.24 -4.86
N ILE A 11 -6.68 -3.33 -4.66
CA ILE A 11 -5.76 -2.40 -5.32
C ILE A 11 -5.76 -2.60 -6.85
N ALA A 12 -5.90 -3.85 -7.32
CA ALA A 12 -6.00 -4.13 -8.75
C ALA A 12 -7.21 -3.42 -9.38
N LYS A 13 -8.38 -3.46 -8.70
CA LYS A 13 -9.58 -2.73 -9.13
C LYS A 13 -9.35 -1.22 -9.12
N VAL A 14 -8.71 -0.68 -8.08
CA VAL A 14 -8.38 0.76 -8.03
C VAL A 14 -7.50 1.16 -9.21
N ARG A 15 -6.44 0.40 -9.53
CA ARG A 15 -5.55 0.69 -10.67
C ARG A 15 -6.27 0.65 -12.02
N ALA A 16 -7.35 -0.10 -12.14
CA ALA A 16 -8.19 -0.12 -13.33
C ALA A 16 -9.09 1.12 -13.50
N LEU A 17 -9.29 1.95 -12.45
CA LEU A 17 -10.25 3.06 -12.48
C LEU A 17 -9.89 4.23 -13.41
N GLY A 18 -8.73 4.22 -14.08
CA GLY A 18 -8.27 5.35 -14.89
C GLY A 18 -7.88 6.55 -14.02
N LYS A 19 -7.10 7.48 -14.57
CA LYS A 19 -6.48 8.57 -13.80
C LYS A 19 -7.51 9.45 -13.08
N GLU A 20 -8.55 9.87 -13.79
CA GLU A 20 -9.56 10.83 -13.31
C GLU A 20 -10.43 10.27 -12.17
N ARG A 21 -10.53 8.93 -12.04
CA ARG A 21 -11.29 8.29 -10.95
C ARG A 21 -10.39 7.73 -9.84
N GLY A 22 -9.15 8.20 -9.76
CA GLY A 22 -8.24 7.82 -8.68
C GLY A 22 -7.40 6.58 -8.97
N GLY A 23 -7.27 6.12 -10.21
CA GLY A 23 -6.40 5.00 -10.54
C GLY A 23 -4.93 5.21 -10.15
N LYS A 24 -4.51 6.46 -9.96
CA LYS A 24 -3.17 6.84 -9.49
C LYS A 24 -3.10 7.26 -8.02
N VAL A 25 -4.12 6.98 -7.19
CA VAL A 25 -4.03 7.35 -5.77
C VAL A 25 -2.84 6.64 -5.10
N PRO A 26 -2.05 7.33 -4.25
CA PRO A 26 -1.02 6.68 -3.47
C PRO A 26 -1.62 5.63 -2.53
N ALA A 27 -0.99 4.46 -2.45
CA ALA A 27 -1.44 3.35 -1.61
C ALA A 27 -0.25 2.63 -0.97
N ALA A 28 -0.35 2.39 0.34
CA ALA A 28 0.54 1.50 1.09
C ALA A 28 -0.21 0.24 1.52
N ALA A 29 0.44 -0.92 1.39
CA ALA A 29 -0.08 -2.17 1.91
C ALA A 29 0.47 -2.42 3.31
N ALA A 30 -0.40 -2.64 4.29
CA ALA A 30 -0.01 -2.99 5.64
C ALA A 30 -0.23 -4.49 5.91
N LEU A 31 0.84 -5.28 5.95
CA LEU A 31 0.79 -6.75 6.12
C LEU A 31 1.19 -7.16 7.54
N THR A 32 0.47 -8.12 8.11
CA THR A 32 0.79 -8.69 9.43
C THR A 32 1.86 -9.77 9.30
N ALA A 33 2.99 -9.60 10.01
CA ALA A 33 3.96 -10.64 10.37
C ALA A 33 4.75 -11.38 9.25
N TYR A 34 4.75 -10.91 8.00
CA TYR A 34 5.59 -11.50 6.94
C TYR A 34 6.53 -10.45 6.35
N VAL A 35 7.81 -10.55 6.73
CA VAL A 35 8.89 -9.59 6.42
C VAL A 35 9.76 -10.08 5.26
N GLY A 36 9.24 -11.00 4.43
CA GLY A 36 9.98 -11.61 3.35
C GLY A 36 10.14 -10.68 2.15
N GLU A 37 11.26 -10.78 1.44
CA GLU A 37 11.48 -10.10 0.16
C GLU A 37 10.38 -10.43 -0.86
N LYS A 38 9.86 -11.66 -0.83
CA LYS A 38 8.75 -12.12 -1.68
C LYS A 38 7.46 -11.33 -1.44
N ASP A 39 7.18 -10.95 -0.20
CA ASP A 39 5.97 -10.19 0.15
C ASP A 39 6.09 -8.75 -0.33
N ARG A 40 7.28 -8.16 -0.19
CA ARG A 40 7.57 -6.83 -0.76
C ARG A 40 7.38 -6.83 -2.27
N ILE A 41 7.91 -7.83 -2.98
CA ILE A 41 7.74 -7.95 -4.43
C ILE A 41 6.27 -8.06 -4.80
N ARG A 42 5.51 -8.92 -4.11
CA ARG A 42 4.07 -9.11 -4.35
C ARG A 42 3.27 -7.82 -4.15
N VAL A 43 3.56 -7.07 -3.09
CA VAL A 43 2.94 -5.77 -2.80
C VAL A 43 3.18 -4.79 -3.94
N LEU A 44 4.43 -4.64 -4.38
CA LEU A 44 4.76 -3.70 -5.45
C LEU A 44 4.13 -4.12 -6.79
N GLN A 45 4.16 -5.41 -7.13
CA GLN A 45 3.57 -5.94 -8.37
C GLN A 45 2.05 -5.78 -8.42
N SER A 46 1.36 -5.87 -7.27
CA SER A 46 -0.09 -5.67 -7.21
C SER A 46 -0.52 -4.20 -7.39
N GLY A 47 0.41 -3.25 -7.33
CA GLY A 47 0.15 -1.83 -7.57
C GLY A 47 0.15 -0.95 -6.32
N PHE A 48 0.61 -1.44 -5.18
CA PHE A 48 0.97 -0.58 -4.05
C PHE A 48 2.32 0.09 -4.28
N GLN A 49 2.53 1.26 -3.69
CA GLN A 49 3.81 1.97 -3.76
C GLN A 49 4.76 1.57 -2.62
N ILE A 50 4.21 1.24 -1.46
CA ILE A 50 4.97 0.96 -0.25
C ILE A 50 4.41 -0.27 0.46
N HIS A 51 5.33 -1.14 0.92
CA HIS A 51 5.02 -2.20 1.87
C HIS A 51 5.30 -1.70 3.30
N VAL A 52 4.32 -1.87 4.19
CA VAL A 52 4.39 -1.47 5.59
C VAL A 52 4.21 -2.70 6.48
N PRO A 53 5.26 -3.14 7.21
CA PRO A 53 5.09 -4.22 8.16
C PRO A 53 4.27 -3.77 9.36
N LYS A 54 3.50 -4.69 9.96
CA LYS A 54 2.87 -4.50 11.27
C LYS A 54 3.65 -5.25 12.37
N PRO A 55 3.75 -4.69 13.59
CA PRO A 55 3.20 -3.40 14.03
C PRO A 55 3.98 -2.21 13.45
N ILE A 56 3.29 -1.09 13.22
CA ILE A 56 3.88 0.18 12.82
C ILE A 56 3.59 1.23 13.89
N SER A 57 4.59 2.04 14.23
CA SER A 57 4.42 3.16 15.16
C SER A 57 3.73 4.37 14.50
N PRO A 58 3.09 5.27 15.27
CA PRO A 58 2.47 6.47 14.71
C PRO A 58 3.44 7.35 13.92
N SER A 59 4.69 7.51 14.39
CA SER A 59 5.72 8.31 13.71
C SER A 59 6.12 7.71 12.37
N GLU A 60 6.31 6.39 12.30
CA GLU A 60 6.57 5.70 11.04
C GLU A 60 5.40 5.83 10.06
N LEU A 61 4.15 5.75 10.56
CA LEU A 61 2.97 5.91 9.72
C LEU A 61 2.89 7.32 9.12
N ILE A 62 3.18 8.35 9.92
CA ILE A 62 3.25 9.75 9.45
C ILE A 62 4.29 9.88 8.34
N ALA A 63 5.49 9.30 8.53
CA ALA A 63 6.54 9.33 7.52
C ALA A 63 6.14 8.63 6.21
N VAL A 64 5.47 7.48 6.29
CA VAL A 64 4.94 6.77 5.12
C VAL A 64 3.92 7.62 4.37
N VAL A 65 2.98 8.25 5.09
CA VAL A 65 1.96 9.11 4.48
C VAL A 65 2.59 10.35 3.85
N ALA A 66 3.57 10.99 4.51
CA ALA A 66 4.29 12.13 3.97
C ALA A 66 5.04 11.77 2.69
N ASN A 67 5.71 10.61 2.65
CA ASN A 67 6.40 10.10 1.47
C ASN A 67 5.43 9.86 0.30
N LEU A 68 4.31 9.17 0.56
CA LEU A 68 3.27 8.94 -0.45
C LEU A 68 2.64 10.22 -0.98
N ALA A 69 2.53 11.25 -0.15
CA ALA A 69 2.00 12.55 -0.53
C ALA A 69 3.02 13.47 -1.22
N GLY A 70 4.29 13.03 -1.37
CA GLY A 70 5.36 13.87 -1.91
C GLY A 70 5.70 15.07 -1.00
N ARG A 71 5.52 14.92 0.32
CA ARG A 71 5.76 15.95 1.34
C ARG A 71 6.99 15.67 2.20
N THR A 72 7.86 14.78 1.75
CA THR A 72 9.19 14.60 2.35
C THR A 72 10.07 15.77 1.92
N GLU A 73 10.63 16.48 2.89
CA GLU A 73 11.68 17.48 2.68
C GLU A 73 12.90 16.89 1.97
#